data_AF-A0A1I1THD4-F1
#
_entry.id   AF-A0A1I1THD4-F1
#
_cell.length_a   1.000
_cell.length_b   1.000
_cell.length_c   1.000
_cell.angle_alpha   90.00
_cell.angle_beta   90.00
_cell.angle_gamma   90.00
#
_symmetry.space_group_name_H-M   'P 1'
#
loop_
_entity.id
_entity.type
_entity.pdbx_description
1 polymer ?
#
loop_
_entity_poly.entity_id
_entity_poly.type
_entity_poly.pdbx_seq_one_letter_code
_entity_poly.pdbx_strand_id
1 'polypeptide(L)'
;MPESSPSIVRLRSFLEELDVQSSTLKRDPRGQTWLPPEIRALVESDPECRAELGRFVDRELELFDSVRQRNDPMFAKDVLNATHSVEIAGSGLDPRIRSWILGLFYALATIAAYATLAPLFGLSERGSVLAQARAALGLASEATSPSAWGLATVGAAVALALLLAFMPCRRPRSRA
;
A
#
# COMPACT_ATOMS: atom_id res chain seq x y z
N MET A 1 -53.10 -11.94 -3.68
CA MET A 1 -52.03 -11.35 -4.49
C MET A 1 -52.48 -11.44 -5.93
N PRO A 2 -52.84 -10.34 -6.61
CA PRO A 2 -53.20 -10.43 -8.03
C PRO A 2 -51.98 -10.93 -8.79
N GLU A 3 -52.14 -12.00 -9.58
CA GLU A 3 -51.09 -12.52 -10.44
C GLU A 3 -50.65 -11.39 -11.37
N SER A 4 -49.41 -10.93 -11.23
CA SER A 4 -48.88 -9.87 -12.08
C SER A 4 -48.75 -10.40 -13.50
N SER A 5 -49.17 -9.61 -14.49
CA SER A 5 -49.05 -9.96 -15.91
C SER A 5 -47.64 -10.47 -16.22
N PRO A 6 -47.48 -11.52 -17.06
CA PRO A 6 -46.17 -12.11 -17.34
C PRO A 6 -45.18 -11.10 -17.96
N SER A 7 -45.70 -10.08 -18.64
CA SER A 7 -44.95 -8.91 -19.13
C SER A 7 -44.27 -8.14 -17.99
N ILE A 8 -45.03 -7.83 -16.92
CA ILE A 8 -44.55 -7.09 -15.76
C ILE A 8 -43.49 -7.89 -15.00
N VAL A 9 -43.68 -9.21 -14.85
CA VAL A 9 -42.71 -10.08 -14.19
C VAL A 9 -41.38 -10.08 -14.96
N ARG A 10 -41.44 -10.18 -16.29
CA ARG A 10 -40.25 -10.12 -17.15
C ARG A 10 -39.54 -8.76 -17.06
N LEU A 11 -40.30 -7.66 -17.09
CA LEU A 11 -39.74 -6.32 -16.93
C LEU A 11 -39.08 -6.15 -15.57
N ARG A 12 -39.75 -6.57 -14.49
CA ARG A 12 -39.24 -6.44 -13.12
C ARG A 12 -37.94 -7.23 -12.92
N SER A 13 -37.90 -8.47 -13.37
CA SER A 13 -36.69 -9.29 -13.32
C SER A 13 -35.52 -8.62 -14.04
N PHE A 14 -35.76 -7.99 -15.20
CA PHE A 14 -34.73 -7.24 -15.90
C PHE A 14 -34.28 -5.99 -15.12
N LEU A 15 -35.23 -5.22 -14.57
CA LEU A 15 -34.92 -4.01 -13.80
C LEU A 15 -34.16 -4.31 -12.49
N GLU A 16 -34.38 -5.47 -11.88
CA GLU A 16 -33.66 -5.90 -10.66
C GLU A 16 -32.19 -6.23 -10.92
N GLU A 17 -31.86 -6.74 -12.11
CA GLU A 17 -30.48 -7.03 -12.51
C GLU A 17 -29.75 -5.81 -13.09
N LEU A 18 -30.49 -4.75 -13.40
CA LEU A 18 -30.00 -3.61 -14.16
C LEU A 18 -29.26 -2.61 -13.26
N ASP A 19 -27.95 -2.47 -13.47
CA ASP A 19 -27.13 -1.44 -12.84
C ASP A 19 -26.96 -0.23 -13.79
N VAL A 20 -27.81 0.79 -13.62
CA VAL A 20 -27.76 2.04 -14.42
C VAL A 20 -27.44 3.23 -13.52
N GLN A 21 -26.49 4.05 -13.96
CA GLN A 21 -26.12 5.28 -13.25
C GLN A 21 -27.30 6.26 -13.14
N SER A 22 -27.45 6.87 -11.96
CA SER A 22 -28.48 7.88 -11.68
C SER A 22 -28.45 9.07 -12.63
N SER A 23 -27.27 9.46 -13.13
CA SER A 23 -27.11 10.51 -14.15
C SER A 23 -27.82 10.16 -15.45
N THR A 24 -27.78 8.89 -15.85
CA THR A 24 -28.46 8.37 -17.03
C THR A 24 -29.98 8.33 -16.81
N LEU A 25 -30.43 7.89 -15.63
CA LEU A 25 -31.87 7.90 -15.27
C LEU A 25 -32.45 9.32 -15.25
N LYS A 26 -31.72 10.32 -14.72
CA LYS A 26 -32.16 11.73 -14.73
C LYS A 26 -32.26 12.31 -16.15
N ARG A 27 -31.36 11.90 -17.05
CA ARG A 27 -31.32 12.39 -18.43
C ARG A 27 -32.35 11.71 -19.34
N ASP A 28 -32.59 10.42 -19.11
CA ASP A 28 -33.47 9.58 -19.93
C ASP A 28 -34.34 8.67 -19.04
N PRO A 29 -35.38 9.23 -18.39
CA PRO A 29 -36.26 8.46 -17.51
C PRO A 29 -37.15 7.46 -18.25
N ARG A 30 -37.23 7.57 -19.59
CA ARG A 30 -38.02 6.66 -20.43
C ARG A 30 -37.24 5.45 -20.92
N GLY A 31 -35.93 5.41 -20.68
CA GLY A 31 -35.10 4.27 -21.09
C GLY A 31 -34.87 4.13 -22.58
N GLN A 32 -34.92 5.23 -23.34
CA GLN A 32 -34.66 5.17 -24.78
C GLN A 32 -33.22 4.78 -25.14
N THR A 33 -32.28 5.00 -24.25
CA THR A 33 -30.85 4.77 -24.48
C THR A 33 -30.31 3.57 -23.72
N TRP A 34 -30.93 3.21 -22.59
CA TRP A 34 -30.43 2.17 -21.70
C TRP A 34 -31.33 0.94 -21.60
N LEU A 35 -32.60 1.00 -22.01
CA LEU A 35 -33.41 -0.22 -22.14
C LEU A 35 -33.11 -0.93 -23.46
N PRO A 36 -32.93 -2.25 -23.45
CA PRO A 36 -32.92 -3.06 -24.66
C PRO A 36 -34.22 -2.87 -25.47
N PRO A 37 -34.16 -2.93 -26.81
CA PRO A 37 -35.31 -2.67 -27.67
C PRO A 37 -36.50 -3.62 -27.39
N GLU A 38 -36.22 -4.87 -27.01
CA GLU A 38 -37.25 -5.86 -26.66
C GLU A 38 -38.07 -5.46 -25.43
N ILE A 39 -37.40 -4.95 -24.39
CA ILE A 39 -38.05 -4.51 -23.15
C ILE A 39 -38.74 -3.16 -23.37
N ARG A 40 -38.17 -2.30 -24.21
CA ARG A 40 -38.79 -1.03 -24.61
C ARG A 40 -40.11 -1.24 -25.34
N ALA A 41 -40.14 -2.18 -26.29
CA ALA A 41 -41.37 -2.54 -26.99
C ALA A 41 -42.45 -3.03 -26.01
N LEU A 42 -42.06 -3.77 -24.97
CA LEU A 42 -42.96 -4.22 -23.90
C LEU A 42 -43.57 -3.02 -23.14
N VAL A 43 -42.73 -2.07 -22.72
CA VAL A 43 -43.15 -0.84 -22.03
C VAL A 43 -44.02 0.09 -22.91
N GLU A 44 -43.75 0.13 -24.21
CA GLU A 44 -44.55 0.89 -25.16
C GLU A 44 -45.92 0.25 -25.35
N SER A 45 -45.98 -1.09 -25.43
CA SER A 45 -47.20 -1.85 -25.67
C SER A 45 -48.15 -1.94 -24.46
N ASP A 46 -47.62 -1.88 -23.23
CA ASP A 46 -48.39 -2.13 -22.01
C ASP A 46 -48.31 -0.94 -21.03
N PRO A 47 -49.44 -0.26 -20.72
CA PRO A 47 -49.46 0.87 -19.80
C PRO A 47 -49.08 0.48 -18.36
N GLU A 48 -49.30 -0.77 -17.93
CA GLU A 48 -48.90 -1.23 -16.59
C GLU A 48 -47.38 -1.37 -16.50
N CYS A 49 -46.74 -1.90 -17.53
CA CYS A 49 -45.28 -1.95 -17.65
C CYS A 49 -44.65 -0.55 -17.62
N ARG A 50 -45.31 0.44 -18.25
CA ARG A 50 -44.87 1.84 -18.20
C ARG A 50 -44.96 2.44 -16.80
N ALA A 51 -46.02 2.12 -16.06
CA ALA A 51 -46.16 2.57 -14.68
C ALA A 51 -45.08 1.94 -13.78
N GLU A 52 -44.76 0.65 -13.97
CA GLU A 52 -43.70 -0.02 -13.21
C GLU A 52 -42.31 0.55 -13.50
N LEU A 53 -42.00 0.85 -14.77
CA LEU A 53 -40.76 1.54 -15.13
C LEU A 53 -40.64 2.90 -14.41
N GLY A 54 -41.73 3.68 -14.38
CA GLY A 54 -41.76 4.94 -13.64
C GLY A 54 -41.47 4.76 -12.15
N ARG A 55 -42.11 3.79 -11.50
CA ARG A 55 -41.87 3.48 -10.08
C ARG A 55 -40.44 3.02 -9.80
N PHE A 56 -39.80 2.33 -10.75
CA PHE A 56 -38.39 1.95 -10.63
C PHE A 56 -37.51 3.20 -10.67
N VAL A 57 -37.66 4.03 -11.71
CA VAL A 57 -36.86 5.25 -11.88
C VAL A 57 -37.01 6.19 -10.67
N ASP A 58 -38.24 6.41 -10.19
CA ASP A 58 -38.48 7.29 -9.05
C ASP A 58 -37.80 6.77 -7.78
N ARG A 59 -37.89 5.46 -7.50
CA ARG A 59 -37.24 4.83 -6.34
C ARG A 59 -35.72 4.88 -6.42
N GLU A 60 -35.16 4.60 -7.60
CA GLU A 60 -33.71 4.70 -7.79
C GLU A 60 -33.23 6.12 -7.56
N LEU A 61 -33.91 7.12 -8.13
CA LEU A 61 -33.54 8.52 -7.95
C LEU A 61 -33.66 8.98 -6.49
N GLU A 62 -34.69 8.55 -5.77
CA GLU A 62 -34.85 8.81 -4.34
C GLU A 62 -33.70 8.19 -3.53
N LEU A 63 -33.33 6.94 -3.83
CA LEU A 63 -32.23 6.25 -3.18
C LEU A 63 -30.90 6.99 -3.42
N PHE A 64 -30.61 7.37 -4.67
CA PHE A 64 -29.39 8.10 -5.00
C PHE A 64 -29.34 9.51 -4.37
N ASP A 65 -30.46 10.23 -4.35
CA ASP A 65 -30.50 11.55 -3.71
C ASP A 65 -30.36 11.45 -2.18
N SER A 66 -30.80 10.35 -1.56
CA SER A 66 -30.55 10.08 -0.14
C SER A 66 -29.06 9.82 0.18
N VAL A 67 -28.33 9.15 -0.72
CA VAL A 67 -26.90 8.82 -0.54
C VAL A 67 -25.99 10.00 -0.88
N ARG A 68 -26.44 10.95 -1.73
CA ARG A 68 -25.64 12.13 -2.11
C ARG A 68 -25.41 13.09 -0.93
N GLN A 69 -26.00 12.83 0.23
CA GLN A 69 -25.78 13.61 1.42
C GLN A 69 -24.37 13.34 1.99
N ARG A 70 -23.51 14.35 1.76
CA ARG A 70 -22.25 14.66 2.45
C ARG A 70 -20.96 14.15 1.79
N ASN A 71 -20.67 14.67 0.59
CA ASN A 71 -19.28 14.97 0.23
C ASN A 71 -18.77 16.08 1.16
N ASP A 72 -18.37 15.70 2.38
CA ASP A 72 -17.70 16.62 3.28
C ASP A 72 -16.32 16.92 2.70
N PRO A 73 -15.99 18.17 2.33
CA PRO A 73 -14.67 18.51 1.83
C PRO A 73 -13.57 18.18 2.86
N MET A 74 -13.93 18.06 4.15
CA MET A 74 -13.02 17.66 5.21
C MET A 74 -12.98 16.15 5.43
N PHE A 75 -13.78 15.32 4.76
CA PHE A 75 -13.79 13.87 4.94
C PHE A 75 -12.39 13.26 4.82
N ALA A 76 -11.64 13.63 3.76
CA ALA A 76 -10.28 13.14 3.58
C ALA A 76 -9.34 13.59 4.71
N LYS A 77 -9.49 14.82 5.19
CA LYS A 77 -8.72 15.36 6.33
C LYS A 77 -9.07 14.62 7.63
N ASP A 78 -10.35 14.37 7.86
CA ASP A 78 -10.84 13.74 9.08
C ASP A 78 -10.48 12.24 9.13
N VAL A 79 -10.53 11.54 7.99
CA VAL A 79 -10.02 10.17 7.85
C VAL A 79 -8.52 10.11 8.07
N LEU A 80 -7.74 11.04 7.51
CA LEU A 80 -6.29 11.11 7.72
C LEU A 80 -5.93 11.39 9.18
N ASN A 81 -6.67 12.29 9.84
CA ASN A 81 -6.49 12.58 11.26
C ASN A 81 -6.83 11.37 12.14
N ALA A 82 -7.89 10.62 11.80
CA ALA A 82 -8.27 9.41 12.52
C ALA A 82 -7.24 8.28 12.34
N THR A 83 -6.72 8.12 11.12
CA THR A 83 -5.75 7.05 10.78
C THR A 83 -4.32 7.36 11.21
N HIS A 84 -3.99 8.61 11.54
CA HIS A 84 -2.68 8.98 12.08
C HIS A 84 -2.36 8.34 13.45
N SER A 85 -3.37 7.77 14.10
CA SER A 85 -3.26 6.98 15.34
C SER A 85 -2.94 5.49 15.11
N VAL A 86 -2.94 5.02 13.86
CA VAL A 86 -2.48 3.67 13.54
C VAL A 86 -0.95 3.71 13.56
N GLU A 87 -0.39 3.43 14.74
CA GLU A 87 1.03 3.21 14.95
C GLU A 87 1.56 2.25 13.87
N ILE A 88 2.25 2.82 12.89
CA ILE A 88 3.07 2.02 11.97
C ILE A 88 4.02 1.23 12.88
N ALA A 89 3.99 -0.10 12.78
CA ALA A 89 4.83 -0.98 13.58
C ALA A 89 6.29 -0.48 13.53
N GLY A 90 6.81 -0.03 14.68
CA GLY A 90 8.15 0.57 14.82
C GLY A 90 8.21 2.10 14.98
N SER A 91 7.07 2.81 14.99
CA SER A 91 7.01 4.27 15.24
C SER A 91 7.21 4.67 16.71
N GLY A 92 7.05 3.73 17.66
CA GLY A 92 7.31 3.94 19.08
C GLY A 92 8.78 3.80 19.51
N LEU A 93 9.70 3.48 18.60
CA LEU A 93 11.14 3.37 18.91
C LEU A 93 11.82 4.74 18.83
N ASP A 94 12.58 5.10 19.87
CA ASP A 94 13.42 6.32 19.89
C ASP A 94 14.24 6.39 18.58
N PRO A 95 14.22 7.52 17.85
CA PRO A 95 14.99 7.72 16.63
C PRO A 95 16.45 7.25 16.71
N ARG A 96 17.06 7.33 17.90
CA ARG A 96 18.43 6.84 18.14
C ARG A 96 18.53 5.32 18.06
N ILE A 97 17.60 4.61 18.70
CA ILE A 97 17.54 3.14 18.68
C ILE A 97 17.25 2.65 17.27
N ARG A 98 16.33 3.32 16.56
CA ARG A 98 16.04 3.03 15.16
C ARG A 98 17.28 3.17 14.28
N SER A 99 18.03 4.27 14.44
CA SER A 99 19.28 4.48 13.70
C SER A 99 20.33 3.41 14.01
N TRP A 100 20.40 2.96 15.27
CA TRP A 100 21.34 1.93 15.70
C TRP A 100 21.02 0.56 15.10
N ILE A 101 19.74 0.16 15.11
CA ILE A 101 19.26 -1.09 14.49
C ILE A 101 19.55 -1.08 12.99
N LEU A 102 19.20 0.00 12.29
CA LEU A 102 19.49 0.15 10.87
C LEU A 102 20.99 0.12 10.57
N GLY A 103 21.80 0.84 11.36
CA GLY A 103 23.25 0.84 11.20
C GLY A 103 23.86 -0.55 11.39
N LEU A 104 23.42 -1.29 12.40
CA LEU A 104 23.89 -2.66 12.66
C LEU A 104 23.51 -3.62 11.54
N PHE A 105 22.29 -3.49 11.00
CA PHE A 105 21.84 -4.27 9.86
C PHE A 105 22.68 -3.99 8.60
N TYR A 106 22.94 -2.72 8.29
CA TYR A 106 23.78 -2.35 7.15
C TYR A 106 25.23 -2.82 7.31
N ALA A 107 25.79 -2.74 8.51
CA ALA A 107 27.12 -3.27 8.80
C ALA A 107 27.17 -4.78 8.56
N LEU A 108 26.19 -5.52 9.07
CA LEU A 108 26.10 -6.97 8.90
C LEU A 108 25.90 -7.36 7.43
N ALA A 109 25.03 -6.65 6.71
CA ALA A 109 24.82 -6.85 5.28
C ALA A 109 26.09 -6.58 4.45
N THR A 110 26.86 -5.55 4.81
CA THR A 110 28.14 -5.23 4.15
C THR A 110 29.18 -6.32 4.40
N ILE A 111 29.25 -6.84 5.62
CA ILE A 111 30.14 -7.98 5.97
C ILE A 111 29.74 -9.22 5.17
N ALA A 112 28.44 -9.54 5.11
CA ALA A 112 27.93 -10.68 4.35
C ALA A 112 28.21 -10.52 2.84
N ALA A 113 27.97 -9.34 2.28
CA ALA A 113 28.25 -9.03 0.89
C ALA A 113 29.74 -9.16 0.57
N TYR A 114 30.62 -8.68 1.45
CA TYR A 114 32.07 -8.84 1.28
C TYR A 114 32.47 -10.32 1.35
N ALA A 115 31.93 -11.09 2.28
CA ALA A 115 32.24 -12.51 2.41
C ALA A 115 31.83 -13.33 1.17
N THR A 116 30.72 -12.99 0.52
CA THR A 116 30.24 -13.70 -0.67
C THR A 116 30.87 -13.21 -1.96
N LEU A 117 31.15 -11.91 -2.09
CA LEU A 117 31.65 -11.31 -3.33
C LEU A 117 33.18 -11.24 -3.41
N ALA A 118 33.90 -11.17 -2.28
CA ALA A 118 35.37 -11.10 -2.30
C ALA A 118 36.05 -12.26 -3.05
N PRO A 119 35.57 -13.53 -3.00
CA PRO A 119 36.15 -14.62 -3.78
C PRO A 119 36.00 -14.43 -5.30
N LEU A 120 34.88 -13.86 -5.75
CA LEU A 120 34.59 -13.64 -7.18
C LEU A 120 35.48 -12.56 -7.80
N PHE A 121 35.93 -11.58 -7.01
CA PHE A 121 36.81 -10.51 -7.49
C PHE A 121 38.31 -10.83 -7.34
N GLY A 122 38.68 -12.09 -7.04
CA GLY A 122 40.08 -12.47 -6.83
C GLY A 122 40.71 -11.81 -5.60
N LEU A 123 39.91 -11.23 -4.70
CA LEU A 123 40.36 -10.63 -3.44
C LEU A 123 40.58 -11.71 -2.36
N SER A 124 40.30 -12.98 -2.65
CA SER A 124 40.56 -14.12 -1.77
C SER A 124 42.05 -14.37 -1.51
N GLU A 125 42.95 -13.97 -2.43
CA GLU A 125 44.40 -14.01 -2.17
C GLU A 125 44.88 -12.89 -1.23
N ARG A 126 44.04 -11.87 -0.99
CA ARG A 126 44.16 -10.93 0.13
C ARG A 126 43.41 -11.43 1.37
N GLY A 127 43.25 -12.75 1.50
CA GLY A 127 42.48 -13.48 2.51
C GLY A 127 42.96 -13.37 3.97
N SER A 128 43.69 -12.30 4.32
CA SER A 128 44.08 -12.04 5.70
C SER A 128 42.88 -11.62 6.56
N VAL A 129 41.93 -10.85 6.03
CA VAL A 129 40.84 -10.26 6.83
C VAL A 129 39.79 -11.30 7.24
N LEU A 130 39.38 -12.18 6.32
CA LEU A 130 38.40 -13.24 6.62
C LEU A 130 38.99 -14.33 7.52
N ALA A 131 40.28 -14.65 7.34
CA ALA A 131 41.02 -15.56 8.20
C ALA A 131 41.22 -14.97 9.61
N GLN A 132 41.50 -13.66 9.71
CA GLN A 132 41.65 -12.95 10.99
C GLN A 132 40.32 -12.85 11.76
N ALA A 133 39.21 -12.60 11.08
CA ALA A 133 37.89 -12.59 11.71
C ALA A 133 37.50 -13.98 12.25
N ARG A 134 37.78 -15.05 11.50
CA ARG A 134 37.57 -16.43 11.97
C ARG A 134 38.46 -16.79 13.16
N ALA A 135 39.72 -16.36 13.17
CA ALA A 135 40.63 -16.58 14.30
C ALA A 135 40.19 -15.83 15.56
N ALA A 136 39.75 -14.57 15.43
CA ALA A 136 39.25 -13.78 16.55
C ALA A 136 37.95 -14.32 17.15
N LEU A 137 37.13 -14.99 16.34
CA LEU A 137 35.91 -15.69 16.77
C LEU A 137 36.17 -17.12 17.29
N GLY A 138 37.43 -17.56 17.36
CA GLY A 138 37.79 -18.91 17.83
C GLY A 138 37.38 -20.04 16.89
N LEU A 139 37.03 -19.73 15.63
CA LEU A 139 36.51 -20.68 14.64
C LEU A 139 37.59 -21.18 13.65
N ALA A 140 38.87 -20.84 13.86
CA ALA A 140 39.97 -21.29 13.03
C ALA A 140 40.96 -22.13 13.84
N SER A 141 41.16 -23.39 13.45
CA SER A 141 42.28 -24.21 13.90
C SER A 141 43.54 -23.80 13.12
N GLU A 142 44.51 -23.26 13.86
CA GLU A 142 45.94 -23.13 13.59
C GLU A 142 46.45 -22.41 12.31
N ALA A 143 47.52 -21.64 12.56
CA ALA A 143 48.50 -21.07 11.64
C ALA A 143 48.09 -19.88 10.76
N THR A 144 48.28 -18.65 11.25
CA THR A 144 49.08 -17.56 10.61
C THR A 144 49.04 -16.31 11.52
N SER A 145 50.20 -15.76 11.89
CA SER A 145 50.29 -14.52 12.68
C SER A 145 49.67 -13.32 11.93
N PRO A 146 48.77 -12.53 12.56
CA PRO A 146 48.10 -11.41 11.89
C PRO A 146 49.08 -10.28 11.56
N SER A 147 49.13 -9.84 10.30
CA SER A 147 49.90 -8.66 9.90
C SER A 147 49.22 -7.39 10.43
N ALA A 148 50.01 -6.49 11.04
CA ALA A 148 49.53 -5.26 11.70
C ALA A 148 48.66 -4.35 10.80
N TRP A 149 48.85 -4.43 9.48
CA TRP A 149 48.08 -3.68 8.49
C TRP A 149 46.62 -4.16 8.35
N GLY A 150 46.35 -5.45 8.56
CA GLY A 150 44.97 -5.99 8.51
C GLY A 150 44.13 -5.58 9.72
N LEU A 151 44.76 -5.54 10.90
CA LEU A 151 44.12 -5.03 12.12
C LEU A 151 43.80 -3.53 12.00
N ALA A 152 44.70 -2.77 11.37
CA ALA A 152 44.52 -1.33 11.18
C ALA A 152 43.34 -0.98 10.24
N THR A 153 43.11 -1.75 9.18
CA THR A 153 42.01 -1.48 8.23
C THR A 153 40.65 -1.87 8.78
N VAL A 154 40.55 -3.00 9.47
CA VAL A 154 39.31 -3.39 10.18
C VAL A 154 39.02 -2.39 11.30
N GLY A 155 40.04 -2.00 12.08
CA GLY A 155 39.92 -0.97 13.09
C GLY A 155 39.46 0.37 12.52
N ALA A 156 40.01 0.80 11.37
CA ALA A 156 39.61 2.03 10.70
C ALA A 156 38.19 1.97 10.14
N ALA A 157 37.76 0.85 9.58
CA ALA A 157 36.40 0.67 9.07
C ALA A 157 35.37 0.68 10.21
N VAL A 158 35.66 0.00 11.33
CA VAL A 158 34.82 0.03 12.54
C VAL A 158 34.80 1.42 13.15
N ALA A 159 35.95 2.11 13.23
CA ALA A 159 36.04 3.47 13.74
C ALA A 159 35.27 4.48 12.86
N LEU A 160 35.33 4.33 11.53
CA LEU A 160 34.56 5.17 10.60
C LEU A 160 33.05 4.92 10.72
N ALA A 161 32.63 3.66 10.85
CA ALA A 161 31.24 3.31 11.09
C ALA A 161 30.73 3.87 12.43
N LEU A 162 31.56 3.79 13.49
CA LEU A 162 31.26 4.40 14.78
C LEU A 162 31.22 5.92 14.70
N LEU A 163 32.13 6.57 13.96
CA LEU A 163 32.16 8.03 13.76
C LEU A 163 30.93 8.52 12.98
N LEU A 164 30.50 7.80 11.94
CA LEU A 164 29.27 8.11 11.20
C LEU A 164 28.02 7.88 12.06
N ALA A 165 28.03 6.87 12.94
CA ALA A 165 26.94 6.62 13.88
C ALA A 165 26.90 7.62 15.05
N PHE A 166 28.05 8.14 15.46
CA PHE A 166 28.15 9.14 16.55
C PHE A 166 28.16 10.58 16.08
N MET A 167 28.23 10.86 14.77
CA MET A 167 28.19 12.22 14.28
C MET A 167 26.85 12.85 14.69
N PRO A 168 26.86 13.85 15.59
CA PRO A 168 25.64 14.53 15.94
C PRO A 168 25.21 15.28 14.69
N CYS A 169 24.15 14.83 14.04
CA CYS A 169 23.37 15.67 13.14
C CYS A 169 22.88 16.87 13.96
N ARG A 170 23.73 17.91 14.08
CA ARG A 170 23.37 19.23 14.60
C ARG A 170 22.27 19.72 13.69
N ARG A 171 21.02 19.53 14.12
CA ARG A 171 19.88 20.20 13.49
C ARG A 171 20.17 21.70 13.57
N PRO A 172 20.14 22.45 12.46
CA PRO A 172 20.09 23.91 12.54
C PRO A 172 18.85 24.26 13.35
N ARG A 173 19.08 24.89 14.49
CA ARG A 173 18.05 25.41 15.38
C ARG A 173 17.39 26.57 14.64
N SER A 174 16.31 26.32 13.90
CA SER A 174 15.48 27.40 13.37
C SER A 174 14.88 28.12 14.58
N ARG A 175 15.45 29.27 14.92
CA ARG A 175 14.83 30.22 15.85
C ARG A 175 13.56 30.73 15.17
N ALA A 176 12.46 30.60 15.90
CA ALA A 176 11.27 31.44 15.74
C ALA A 176 11.63 32.92 15.95
#